data_AF-A0A2A2LDW9-F1
#
_entry.id   AF-A0A2A2LDW9-F1
#
_cell.length_a   1.000
_cell.length_b   1.000
_cell.length_c   1.000
_cell.angle_alpha   90.00
_cell.angle_beta   90.00
_cell.angle_gamma   90.00
#
_symmetry.space_group_name_H-M   'P 1'
#
loop_
_entity.id
_entity.type
_entity.pdbx_description
1 polymer ?
#
loop_
_entity_poly.entity_id
_entity_poly.type
_entity_poly.pdbx_seq_one_letter_code
_entity_poly.pdbx_strand_id
1 'polypeptide(L)'
;MNKDKNELNGKTVMIFDLGGGTFDVSIVKINNGIKVIAIAGHNHIGIQIEVNEDEDFTCELTREKLNEMIGPMLDGTLYIVDKAIQQAGMTTSKIDLVLLIGGSTRIPKMQELLTKKFGKDKLRHRINPDEAVAIGASLLAHNLDEFGGDIENNVSIQNRMVVFKIDINGILHVTEEEVETGNIANIKLKYDGKPQGDPDIRRIVQEAKEHEREDAEFNELINKRKAFEKVVYEKKWHIEDNSKNKTALEIVKRYLDWSDKLPSDIKEYDKELAKFNKDIAEYL
;
A
#
# COMPACT_ATOMS: atom_id res chain seq x y z
N MET A 1 17.64 4.57 -28.69
CA MET A 1 18.35 5.28 -27.61
C MET A 1 17.53 6.49 -27.20
N ASN A 2 16.96 6.46 -25.99
CA ASN A 2 15.98 7.44 -25.48
C ASN A 2 16.58 8.84 -25.37
N LYS A 3 16.00 9.82 -26.07
CA LYS A 3 16.33 11.24 -25.94
C LYS A 3 16.03 11.81 -24.54
N ASP A 4 15.18 11.14 -23.77
CA ASP A 4 14.69 11.64 -22.46
C ASP A 4 15.66 11.43 -21.28
N LYS A 5 16.64 10.51 -21.37
CA LYS A 5 17.60 10.29 -20.27
C LYS A 5 18.52 11.50 -20.01
N ASN A 6 18.62 12.44 -20.95
CA ASN A 6 19.47 13.63 -20.84
C ASN A 6 18.77 14.87 -20.25
N GLU A 7 17.43 14.93 -20.18
CA GLU A 7 16.74 16.16 -19.76
C GLU A 7 16.70 16.38 -18.24
N LEU A 8 16.76 15.30 -17.45
CA LEU A 8 16.72 15.35 -15.99
C LEU A 8 18.11 15.43 -15.34
N ASN A 9 19.18 15.18 -16.09
CA ASN A 9 20.52 15.22 -15.55
C ASN A 9 20.89 16.65 -15.11
N GLY A 10 21.40 16.82 -13.90
CA GLY A 10 21.66 18.13 -13.28
C GLY A 10 20.46 18.74 -12.56
N LYS A 11 19.25 18.18 -12.70
CA LYS A 11 18.01 18.76 -12.16
C LYS A 11 17.83 18.47 -10.68
N THR A 12 17.27 19.45 -9.97
CA THR A 12 16.78 19.30 -8.60
C THR A 12 15.28 19.07 -8.62
N VAL A 13 14.86 17.91 -8.15
CA VAL A 13 13.47 17.44 -8.18
C VAL A 13 12.94 17.33 -6.76
N MET A 14 11.75 17.86 -6.52
CA MET A 14 10.99 17.62 -5.30
C MET A 14 9.98 16.50 -5.55
N ILE A 15 9.95 15.51 -4.68
CA ILE A 15 8.89 14.51 -4.59
C ILE A 15 7.97 14.99 -3.47
N PHE A 16 6.73 15.30 -3.82
CA PHE A 16 5.66 15.69 -2.90
C PHE A 16 4.68 14.54 -2.85
N ASP A 17 4.73 13.74 -1.79
CA ASP A 17 3.89 12.56 -1.60
C ASP A 17 2.84 12.84 -0.52
N LEU A 18 1.58 12.98 -0.93
CA LEU A 18 0.46 13.16 -0.02
C LEU A 18 -0.51 11.99 -0.19
N GLY A 19 -0.40 11.03 0.74
CA GLY A 19 -1.22 9.83 0.79
C GLY A 19 -2.51 10.03 1.60
N GLY A 20 -3.12 8.91 2.02
CA GLY A 20 -4.32 8.91 2.85
C GLY A 20 -4.05 9.02 4.36
N GLY A 21 -2.80 8.84 4.79
CA GLY A 21 -2.42 8.83 6.21
C GLY A 21 -1.06 9.49 6.50
N THR A 22 -0.21 9.68 5.49
CA THR A 22 1.12 10.27 5.64
C THR A 22 1.35 11.35 4.60
N PHE A 23 2.31 12.23 4.90
CA PHE A 23 2.84 13.21 3.97
C PHE A 23 4.35 13.16 4.00
N ASP A 24 4.99 13.04 2.84
CA ASP A 24 6.43 12.98 2.72
C ASP A 24 6.91 13.93 1.61
N VAL A 25 8.04 14.57 1.89
CA VAL A 25 8.73 15.46 0.96
C VAL A 25 10.17 15.03 0.87
N SER A 26 10.62 14.72 -0.34
CA SER A 26 12.03 14.45 -0.62
C SER A 26 12.54 15.42 -1.68
N ILE A 27 13.67 16.08 -1.39
CA ILE A 27 14.40 16.87 -2.39
C ILE A 27 15.56 16.02 -2.87
N VAL A 28 15.59 15.74 -4.17
CA VAL A 28 16.62 14.90 -4.79
C VAL A 28 17.33 15.66 -5.91
N LYS A 29 18.58 15.29 -6.14
CA LYS A 29 19.35 15.75 -7.30
C LYS A 29 19.65 14.56 -8.20
N ILE A 30 19.32 14.71 -9.48
CA ILE A 30 19.53 13.67 -10.48
C ILE A 30 20.85 13.96 -11.19
N ASN A 31 21.88 13.16 -10.92
CA ASN A 31 23.23 13.28 -11.47
C ASN A 31 23.84 11.89 -11.64
N ASN A 32 23.72 11.26 -12.81
CA ASN A 32 24.14 9.87 -13.03
C ASN A 32 23.68 8.90 -11.92
N GLY A 33 22.46 9.13 -11.42
CA GLY A 33 21.92 8.51 -10.21
C GLY A 33 20.99 9.48 -9.46
N ILE A 34 20.34 9.00 -8.41
CA ILE A 34 19.46 9.81 -7.55
C ILE A 34 20.17 10.04 -6.22
N LYS A 35 20.44 11.29 -5.89
CA LYS A 35 20.97 11.67 -4.56
C LYS A 35 19.91 12.40 -3.77
N VAL A 36 19.56 11.89 -2.59
CA VAL A 36 18.68 12.58 -1.65
C VAL A 36 19.45 13.72 -0.97
N ILE A 37 18.85 14.91 -0.94
CA ILE A 37 19.40 16.12 -0.30
C ILE A 37 18.71 16.39 1.04
N ALA A 38 17.39 16.30 1.07
CA ALA A 38 16.60 16.54 2.28
C ALA A 38 15.34 15.68 2.25
N ILE A 39 14.91 15.23 3.42
CA ILE A 39 13.65 14.53 3.65
C ILE A 39 12.95 15.23 4.81
N ALA A 40 11.65 15.47 4.67
CA ALA A 40 10.78 15.91 5.76
C ALA A 40 9.39 15.29 5.56
N GLY A 41 8.63 15.10 6.62
CA GLY A 41 7.31 14.48 6.50
C GLY A 41 6.51 14.52 7.79
N HIS A 42 5.30 13.98 7.73
CA HIS A 42 4.41 13.78 8.86
C HIS A 42 3.70 12.42 8.74
N ASN A 43 3.89 11.58 9.75
CA ASN A 43 3.40 10.20 9.77
C ASN A 43 1.89 10.07 10.05
N HIS A 44 1.20 11.19 10.29
CA HIS A 44 -0.25 11.19 10.52
C HIS A 44 -0.90 12.46 9.97
N ILE A 45 -1.52 12.32 8.80
CA ILE A 45 -2.33 13.35 8.15
C ILE A 45 -3.61 12.70 7.65
N GLY A 46 -4.76 13.21 8.09
CA GLY A 46 -6.05 12.71 7.69
C GLY A 46 -7.18 13.57 8.22
N ILE A 47 -8.36 13.41 7.64
CA ILE A 47 -9.60 14.01 8.12
C ILE A 47 -10.50 12.87 8.50
N GLN A 48 -10.85 12.80 9.77
CA GLN A 48 -11.81 11.83 10.28
C GLN A 48 -13.18 12.48 10.32
N ILE A 49 -14.16 11.83 9.71
CA ILE A 49 -15.57 12.20 9.81
C ILE A 49 -16.22 11.12 10.65
N GLU A 50 -16.73 11.52 11.82
CA GLU A 50 -17.52 10.64 12.67
C GLU A 50 -19.00 10.88 12.36
N VAL A 51 -19.72 9.79 12.10
CA VAL A 51 -21.17 9.81 11.87
C VAL A 51 -21.79 8.89 12.91
N ASN A 52 -22.86 9.34 13.57
CA ASN A 52 -23.58 8.52 14.53
C ASN A 52 -24.38 7.44 13.80
N GLU A 53 -24.34 6.20 14.30
CA GLU A 53 -24.85 5.01 13.58
C GLU A 53 -26.38 4.88 13.59
N ASP A 54 -27.08 5.59 14.47
CA ASP A 54 -28.51 5.36 14.76
C ASP A 54 -29.49 6.30 14.02
N GLU A 55 -29.00 7.22 13.18
CA GLU A 55 -29.86 8.17 12.46
C GLU A 55 -29.45 8.33 10.98
N ASP A 56 -30.46 8.45 10.11
CA ASP A 56 -30.25 8.78 8.70
C ASP A 56 -29.60 10.18 8.58
N PHE A 57 -28.30 10.21 8.24
CA PHE A 57 -27.56 11.45 8.07
C PHE A 57 -27.50 11.87 6.60
N THR A 58 -28.07 13.03 6.28
CA THR A 58 -27.90 13.68 4.97
C THR A 58 -27.26 15.06 5.18
N CYS A 59 -26.12 15.29 4.53
CA CYS A 59 -25.42 16.58 4.55
C CYS A 59 -24.95 16.94 3.15
N GLU A 60 -25.15 18.20 2.75
CA GLU A 60 -24.55 18.76 1.55
C GLU A 60 -23.21 19.41 1.90
N LEU A 61 -22.11 18.82 1.42
CA LEU A 61 -20.77 19.38 1.59
C LEU A 61 -20.33 20.09 0.29
N THR A 62 -20.30 21.41 0.33
CA THR A 62 -19.77 22.21 -0.80
C THR A 62 -18.25 22.13 -0.86
N ARG A 63 -17.68 22.42 -2.05
CA ARG A 63 -16.22 22.46 -2.24
C ARG A 63 -15.59 23.56 -1.38
N GLU A 64 -16.25 24.69 -1.24
CA GLU A 64 -15.80 25.81 -0.41
C GLU A 64 -15.71 25.38 1.05
N LYS A 65 -16.72 24.66 1.55
CA LYS A 65 -16.73 24.18 2.93
C LYS A 65 -15.67 23.12 3.17
N LEU A 66 -15.51 22.17 2.24
CA LEU A 66 -14.42 21.21 2.29
C LEU A 66 -13.05 21.93 2.30
N ASN A 67 -12.83 22.89 1.41
CA ASN A 67 -11.57 23.64 1.34
C ASN A 67 -11.26 24.42 2.63
N GLU A 68 -12.29 24.96 3.29
CA GLU A 68 -12.16 25.60 4.61
C GLU A 68 -11.72 24.59 5.67
N MET A 69 -12.36 23.42 5.72
CA MET A 69 -12.06 22.36 6.69
C MET A 69 -10.64 21.79 6.52
N ILE A 70 -10.20 21.58 5.28
CA ILE A 70 -8.89 20.97 5.00
C ILE A 70 -7.75 22.00 4.96
N GLY A 71 -8.07 23.31 4.91
CA GLY A 71 -7.10 24.40 4.73
C GLY A 71 -5.90 24.33 5.70
N PRO A 72 -6.12 24.25 7.02
CA PRO A 72 -5.03 24.16 7.99
C PRO A 72 -4.10 22.96 7.77
N MET A 73 -4.66 21.81 7.37
CA MET A 73 -3.88 20.61 7.03
C MET A 73 -3.00 20.86 5.80
N LEU A 74 -3.57 21.44 4.74
CA LEU A 74 -2.82 21.75 3.52
C LEU A 74 -1.70 22.78 3.79
N ASP A 75 -1.97 23.81 4.59
CA ASP A 75 -0.96 24.79 4.98
C ASP A 75 0.18 24.14 5.80
N GLY A 76 -0.17 23.16 6.66
CA GLY A 76 0.81 22.33 7.37
C GLY A 76 1.74 21.56 6.42
N THR A 77 1.22 21.01 5.32
CA THR A 77 2.06 20.35 4.30
C THR A 77 3.04 21.34 3.64
N LEU A 78 2.60 22.57 3.35
CA LEU A 78 3.47 23.61 2.79
C LEU A 78 4.57 24.04 3.77
N TYR A 79 4.27 24.08 5.07
CA TYR A 79 5.27 24.37 6.09
C TYR A 79 6.38 23.33 6.11
N ILE A 80 6.03 22.04 6.01
CA ILE A 80 7.00 20.93 5.94
C ILE A 80 7.84 21.03 4.66
N VAL A 81 7.22 21.41 3.53
CA VAL A 81 7.95 21.69 2.28
C VAL A 81 8.98 22.79 2.48
N ASP A 82 8.63 23.89 3.17
CA ASP A 82 9.56 24.98 3.46
C ASP A 82 10.72 24.52 4.36
N LYS A 83 10.46 23.65 5.33
CA LYS A 83 11.50 23.02 6.15
C LYS A 83 12.46 22.17 5.33
N ALA A 84 11.95 21.34 4.42
CA ALA A 84 12.79 20.53 3.53
C ALA A 84 13.70 21.41 2.65
N ILE A 85 13.15 22.48 2.07
CA ILE A 85 13.90 23.44 1.24
C ILE A 85 15.00 24.14 2.07
N GLN A 86 14.67 24.54 3.30
CA GLN A 86 15.62 25.17 4.21
C GLN A 86 16.76 24.22 4.61
N GLN A 87 16.43 22.97 4.96
CA GLN A 87 17.41 21.92 5.29
C GLN A 87 18.33 21.60 4.11
N ALA A 88 17.79 21.64 2.89
CA ALA A 88 18.56 21.48 1.67
C ALA A 88 19.46 22.70 1.35
N GLY A 89 19.41 23.77 2.16
CA GLY A 89 20.25 24.96 1.99
C GLY A 89 19.95 25.73 0.71
N MET A 90 18.72 25.69 0.20
CA MET A 90 18.35 26.28 -1.08
C MET A 90 17.06 27.10 -1.00
N THR A 91 16.67 27.69 -2.13
CA THR A 91 15.43 28.45 -2.29
C THR A 91 14.46 27.72 -3.20
N THR A 92 13.17 28.02 -3.10
CA THR A 92 12.09 27.45 -3.95
C THR A 92 12.40 27.55 -5.44
N SER A 93 13.08 28.62 -5.87
CA SER A 93 13.50 28.82 -7.26
C SER A 93 14.47 27.77 -7.79
N LYS A 94 15.26 27.13 -6.91
CA LYS A 94 16.24 26.09 -7.27
C LYS A 94 15.60 24.70 -7.50
N ILE A 95 14.34 24.52 -7.12
CA ILE A 95 13.59 23.33 -7.50
C ILE A 95 13.22 23.46 -8.98
N ASP A 96 13.68 22.55 -9.82
CA ASP A 96 13.38 22.52 -11.25
C ASP A 96 12.02 21.87 -11.53
N LEU A 97 11.64 20.90 -10.70
CA LEU A 97 10.52 20.00 -10.94
C LEU A 97 9.86 19.59 -9.62
N VAL A 98 8.53 19.49 -9.61
CA VAL A 98 7.77 18.91 -8.50
C VAL A 98 6.96 17.73 -9.03
N LEU A 99 7.28 16.53 -8.54
CA LEU A 99 6.54 15.30 -8.78
C LEU A 99 5.46 15.16 -7.71
N LEU A 100 4.21 14.99 -8.15
CA LEU A 100 3.07 14.80 -7.27
C LEU A 100 2.77 13.30 -7.15
N ILE A 101 2.86 12.76 -5.94
CA ILE A 101 2.68 11.34 -5.61
C ILE A 101 1.60 11.23 -4.53
N GLY A 102 0.85 10.14 -4.51
CA GLY A 102 -0.24 9.93 -3.56
C GLY A 102 -1.56 10.58 -4.01
N GLY A 103 -2.66 9.86 -3.78
CA GLY A 103 -3.98 10.24 -4.29
C GLY A 103 -4.49 11.60 -3.80
N SER A 104 -4.11 12.02 -2.59
CA SER A 104 -4.53 13.32 -2.03
C SER A 104 -3.90 14.52 -2.74
N THR A 105 -2.87 14.33 -3.59
CA THR A 105 -2.36 15.40 -4.48
C THR A 105 -3.35 15.79 -5.60
N ARG A 106 -4.41 15.00 -5.80
CA ARG A 106 -5.51 15.32 -6.72
C ARG A 106 -6.44 16.41 -6.19
N ILE A 107 -6.35 16.76 -4.89
CA ILE A 107 -7.14 17.84 -4.29
C ILE A 107 -6.88 19.15 -5.05
N PRO A 108 -7.90 19.77 -5.68
CA PRO A 108 -7.70 20.98 -6.50
C PRO A 108 -7.06 22.12 -5.72
N LYS A 109 -7.47 22.30 -4.45
CA LYS A 109 -6.89 23.32 -3.56
C LYS A 109 -5.39 23.10 -3.32
N MET A 110 -4.94 21.85 -3.18
CA MET A 110 -3.52 21.55 -3.04
C MET A 110 -2.75 21.88 -4.32
N GLN A 111 -3.31 21.55 -5.50
CA GLN A 111 -2.69 21.89 -6.77
C GLN A 111 -2.58 23.41 -6.99
N GLU A 112 -3.60 24.18 -6.59
CA GLU A 112 -3.56 25.65 -6.60
C GLU A 112 -2.45 26.19 -5.71
N LEU A 113 -2.36 25.69 -4.46
CA LEU A 113 -1.34 26.10 -3.49
C LEU A 113 0.08 25.79 -3.99
N LEU A 114 0.31 24.60 -4.55
CA LEU A 114 1.60 24.23 -5.13
C LEU A 114 1.91 25.04 -6.39
N THR A 115 0.90 25.31 -7.23
CA THR A 115 1.07 26.17 -8.42
C THR A 115 1.48 27.58 -8.01
N LYS A 116 0.86 28.14 -6.97
CA LYS A 116 1.21 29.45 -6.41
C LYS A 116 2.64 29.46 -5.86
N LYS A 117 3.09 28.37 -5.24
CA LYS A 117 4.42 28.26 -4.61
C LYS A 117 5.54 28.04 -5.62
N PHE A 118 5.36 27.13 -6.59
CA PHE A 118 6.43 26.66 -7.47
C PHE A 118 6.31 27.14 -8.91
N GLY A 119 5.11 27.50 -9.36
CA GLY A 119 4.79 27.73 -10.77
C GLY A 119 4.22 26.49 -11.45
N LYS A 120 3.24 26.72 -12.34
CA LYS A 120 2.52 25.65 -13.05
C LYS A 120 3.43 24.80 -13.93
N ASP A 121 4.46 25.43 -14.49
CA ASP A 121 5.45 24.83 -15.38
C ASP A 121 6.38 23.83 -14.67
N LYS A 122 6.46 23.87 -13.33
CA LYS A 122 7.29 22.97 -12.54
C LYS A 122 6.56 21.72 -12.06
N LEU A 123 5.23 21.79 -11.94
CA LEU A 123 4.41 20.65 -11.54
C LEU A 123 4.37 19.61 -12.66
N ARG A 124 4.51 18.33 -12.30
CA ARG A 124 4.43 17.21 -13.25
C ARG A 124 3.27 16.29 -12.90
N HIS A 125 2.34 16.19 -13.84
CA HIS A 125 1.13 15.36 -13.76
C HIS A 125 1.20 14.12 -14.66
N ARG A 126 2.31 13.89 -15.38
CA ARG A 126 2.46 12.77 -16.33
C ARG A 126 2.77 11.42 -15.67
N ILE A 127 2.92 11.41 -14.35
CA ILE A 127 3.17 10.21 -13.56
C ILE A 127 1.85 9.83 -12.89
N ASN A 128 1.52 8.54 -12.88
CA ASN A 128 0.39 8.05 -12.09
C ASN A 128 0.76 8.13 -10.60
N PRO A 129 0.13 9.01 -9.80
CA PRO A 129 0.50 9.20 -8.40
C PRO A 129 0.25 7.96 -7.55
N ASP A 130 -0.62 7.04 -7.99
CA ASP A 130 -1.03 5.86 -7.23
C ASP A 130 -0.11 4.65 -7.49
N GLU A 131 0.59 4.61 -8.63
CA GLU A 131 1.43 3.47 -9.05
C GLU A 131 2.94 3.77 -8.97
N ALA A 132 3.33 5.04 -8.96
CA ALA A 132 4.72 5.46 -9.04
C ALA A 132 5.63 4.83 -7.97
N VAL A 133 5.13 4.71 -6.74
CA VAL A 133 5.85 4.10 -5.62
C VAL A 133 6.11 2.62 -5.88
N ALA A 134 5.07 1.87 -6.30
CA ALA A 134 5.19 0.45 -6.61
C ALA A 134 6.12 0.18 -7.80
N ILE A 135 6.05 1.02 -8.85
CA ILE A 135 6.97 0.95 -9.99
C ILE A 135 8.42 1.18 -9.52
N GLY A 136 8.67 2.21 -8.72
CA GLY A 136 10.00 2.47 -8.15
C GLY A 136 10.52 1.30 -7.30
N ALA A 137 9.67 0.74 -6.43
CA ALA A 137 10.00 -0.41 -5.62
C ALA A 137 10.33 -1.66 -6.46
N SER A 138 9.55 -1.94 -7.52
CA SER A 138 9.81 -3.07 -8.42
C SER A 138 11.12 -2.92 -9.21
N LEU A 139 11.46 -1.71 -9.64
CA LEU A 139 12.74 -1.41 -10.29
C LEU A 139 13.91 -1.58 -9.32
N LEU A 140 13.76 -1.16 -8.06
CA LEU A 140 14.77 -1.41 -7.04
C LEU A 140 14.92 -2.91 -6.77
N ALA A 141 13.80 -3.62 -6.59
CA ALA A 141 13.76 -5.07 -6.36
C ALA A 141 14.48 -5.85 -7.48
N HIS A 142 14.29 -5.44 -8.73
CA HIS A 142 14.97 -6.05 -9.88
C HIS A 142 16.51 -5.87 -9.85
N ASN A 143 17.00 -4.80 -9.23
CA ASN A 143 18.42 -4.45 -9.19
C ASN A 143 19.06 -4.71 -7.81
N LEU A 144 18.43 -5.48 -6.93
CA LEU A 144 18.91 -5.70 -5.55
C LEU A 144 20.31 -6.34 -5.47
N ASP A 145 20.77 -7.01 -6.53
CA ASP A 145 22.13 -7.55 -6.60
C ASP A 145 23.23 -6.45 -6.69
N GLU A 146 22.87 -5.20 -7.02
CA GLU A 146 23.83 -4.11 -7.29
C GLU A 146 24.00 -3.08 -6.13
N PHE A 147 23.23 -3.15 -5.03
CA PHE A 147 23.16 -2.07 -4.01
C PHE A 147 23.67 -2.42 -2.60
N GLY A 148 24.51 -3.45 -2.44
CA GLY A 148 25.11 -3.78 -1.14
C GLY A 148 26.24 -2.83 -0.72
N GLY A 149 25.94 -1.78 0.05
CA GLY A 149 26.98 -0.93 0.65
C GLY A 149 26.48 -0.15 1.88
N ASP A 150 27.18 -0.29 3.02
CA ASP A 150 26.84 0.36 4.29
C ASP A 150 27.30 1.84 4.33
N ILE A 151 26.57 2.68 5.10
CA ILE A 151 26.96 4.07 5.40
C ILE A 151 27.43 4.13 6.87
N GLU A 152 28.73 4.40 7.08
CA GLU A 152 29.34 4.46 8.42
C GLU A 152 29.53 5.91 8.92
N ASN A 153 29.09 6.17 10.15
CA ASN A 153 29.43 7.39 10.89
C ASN A 153 30.02 6.99 12.26
N ASN A 154 31.27 7.41 12.54
CA ASN A 154 31.97 7.05 13.78
C ASN A 154 31.98 8.20 14.78
N VAL A 155 31.61 7.93 16.03
CA VAL A 155 31.66 8.89 17.14
C VAL A 155 32.53 8.29 18.25
N SER A 156 33.66 8.94 18.60
CA SER A 156 34.56 8.44 19.65
C SER A 156 34.23 9.07 21.00
N ILE A 157 34.04 8.24 22.03
CA ILE A 157 34.02 8.64 23.44
C ILE A 157 35.06 7.75 24.15
N GLN A 158 35.82 8.27 25.11
CA GLN A 158 37.04 7.66 25.69
C GLN A 158 37.04 6.11 25.81
N ASN A 159 38.13 5.49 25.31
CA ASN A 159 38.52 4.07 25.37
C ASN A 159 37.54 2.99 24.85
N ARG A 160 36.38 3.35 24.28
CA ARG A 160 35.46 2.44 23.59
C ARG A 160 34.90 3.13 22.35
N MET A 161 34.98 2.51 21.18
CA MET A 161 34.42 3.08 19.96
C MET A 161 32.97 2.61 19.82
N VAL A 162 32.01 3.51 20.00
CA VAL A 162 30.61 3.22 19.67
C VAL A 162 30.37 3.63 18.23
N VAL A 163 30.04 2.66 17.39
CA VAL A 163 29.79 2.86 15.97
C VAL A 163 28.29 2.85 15.72
N PHE A 164 27.81 3.94 15.12
CA PHE A 164 26.42 4.11 14.68
C PHE A 164 26.39 3.91 13.15
N LYS A 165 25.97 2.74 12.71
CA LYS A 165 25.81 2.44 11.27
C LYS A 165 24.35 2.60 10.89
N ILE A 166 24.08 3.26 9.79
CA ILE A 166 22.75 3.24 9.17
C ILE A 166 22.90 2.43 7.88
N ASP A 167 22.15 1.33 7.78
CA ASP A 167 22.19 0.49 6.59
C ASP A 167 21.44 1.14 5.41
N ILE A 168 21.47 0.49 4.25
CA ILE A 168 20.78 0.97 3.04
C ILE A 168 19.26 1.10 3.20
N ASN A 169 18.67 0.43 4.20
CA ASN A 169 17.24 0.50 4.50
C ASN A 169 16.92 1.65 5.48
N GLY A 170 17.93 2.39 5.93
CA GLY A 170 17.75 3.46 6.92
C GLY A 170 17.64 2.95 8.36
N ILE A 171 18.00 1.69 8.62
CA ILE A 171 17.93 1.09 9.95
C ILE A 171 19.22 1.39 10.71
N LEU A 172 19.09 1.92 11.94
CA LEU A 172 20.21 2.20 12.82
C LEU A 172 20.69 0.93 13.53
N HIS A 173 21.96 0.58 13.31
CA HIS A 173 22.71 -0.45 14.01
C HIS A 173 23.74 0.22 14.94
N VAL A 174 23.78 -0.21 16.20
CA VAL A 174 24.76 0.29 17.19
C VAL A 174 25.66 -0.85 17.62
N THR A 175 26.96 -0.67 17.42
CA THR A 175 27.99 -1.65 17.77
C THR A 175 29.06 -0.97 18.63
N GLU A 176 29.69 -1.72 19.52
CA GLU A 176 30.83 -1.23 20.31
C GLU A 176 32.06 -2.04 19.95
N GLU A 177 33.13 -1.35 19.57
CA GLU A 177 34.42 -1.94 19.25
C GLU A 177 35.45 -1.52 20.31
N GLU A 178 36.11 -2.51 20.90
CA GLU A 178 37.21 -2.29 21.84
C GLU A 178 38.50 -1.98 21.07
N VAL A 179 39.00 -0.76 21.24
CA VAL A 179 40.09 -0.16 20.44
C VAL A 179 41.42 -0.93 20.56
N GLU A 180 41.67 -1.63 21.68
CA GLU A 180 42.93 -2.35 21.91
C GLU A 180 42.96 -3.76 21.29
N THR A 181 41.81 -4.42 21.18
CA THR A 181 41.72 -5.83 20.76
C THR A 181 41.07 -6.02 19.40
N GLY A 182 40.36 -5.01 18.89
CA GLY A 182 39.54 -5.11 17.67
C GLY A 182 38.29 -5.98 17.85
N ASN A 183 37.94 -6.33 19.10
CA ASN A 183 36.75 -7.12 19.38
C ASN A 183 35.50 -6.26 19.21
N ILE A 184 34.58 -6.71 18.36
CA ILE A 184 33.28 -6.08 18.12
C ILE A 184 32.22 -6.77 18.99
N ALA A 185 31.61 -6.02 19.90
CA ALA A 185 30.44 -6.42 20.64
C ALA A 185 29.18 -5.78 20.00
N ASN A 186 28.22 -6.61 19.61
CA ASN A 186 26.92 -6.11 19.15
C ASN A 186 26.10 -5.63 20.35
N ILE A 187 25.85 -4.32 20.44
CA ILE A 187 24.96 -3.76 21.44
C ILE A 187 23.53 -3.85 20.92
N LYS A 188 22.71 -4.73 21.52
CA LYS A 188 21.27 -4.65 21.33
C LYS A 188 20.72 -3.49 22.14
N LEU A 189 20.45 -2.36 21.48
CA LEU A 189 19.67 -1.28 22.09
C LEU A 189 18.30 -1.83 22.48
N LYS A 190 17.90 -1.66 23.75
CA LYS A 190 16.51 -1.87 24.15
C LYS A 190 15.71 -0.69 23.60
N TYR A 191 14.78 -0.98 22.69
CA TYR A 191 13.79 -0.01 22.21
C TYR A 191 12.72 0.18 23.29
N ASP A 192 12.38 1.44 23.61
CA ASP A 192 11.42 1.79 24.68
C ASP A 192 9.94 1.53 24.30
N GLY A 193 9.66 1.25 23.03
CA GLY A 193 8.36 0.74 22.59
C GLY A 193 8.22 -0.78 22.77
N LYS A 194 7.21 -1.41 22.16
CA LYS A 194 7.16 -2.87 22.03
C LYS A 194 7.80 -3.29 20.70
N PRO A 195 9.12 -3.50 20.62
CA PRO A 195 9.64 -4.21 19.46
C PRO A 195 9.07 -5.64 19.52
N GLN A 196 8.53 -6.14 18.40
CA GLN A 196 8.13 -7.54 18.36
C GLN A 196 9.39 -8.39 18.53
N GLY A 197 9.42 -9.20 19.59
CA GLY A 197 10.53 -10.14 19.78
C GLY A 197 10.52 -11.18 18.66
N ASP A 198 11.64 -11.83 18.43
CA ASP A 198 11.75 -12.96 17.50
C ASP A 198 10.68 -14.08 17.75
N PRO A 199 10.28 -14.39 19.00
CA PRO A 199 9.12 -15.26 19.26
C PRO A 199 7.77 -14.69 18.78
N ASP A 200 7.56 -13.38 18.87
CA ASP A 200 6.33 -12.72 18.42
C ASP A 200 6.25 -12.71 16.89
N ILE A 201 7.38 -12.45 16.21
CA ILE A 201 7.48 -12.52 14.75
C ILE A 201 7.18 -13.94 14.27
N ARG A 202 7.78 -14.96 14.90
CA ARG A 202 7.49 -16.37 14.55
C ARG A 202 6.01 -16.72 14.71
N ARG A 203 5.37 -16.25 15.79
CA ARG A 203 3.93 -16.44 16.00
C ARG A 203 3.12 -15.76 14.90
N ILE A 204 3.41 -14.51 14.56
CA ILE A 204 2.72 -13.78 13.50
C ILE A 204 2.88 -14.47 12.14
N VAL A 205 4.08 -14.95 11.83
CA VAL A 205 4.32 -15.72 10.60
C VAL A 205 3.51 -17.02 10.59
N GLN A 206 3.39 -17.70 11.73
CA GLN A 206 2.59 -18.92 11.84
C GLN A 206 1.09 -18.64 11.67
N GLU A 207 0.58 -17.57 12.29
CA GLU A 207 -0.81 -17.12 12.15
C GLU A 207 -1.12 -16.73 10.70
N ALA A 208 -0.21 -16.01 10.03
CA ALA A 208 -0.37 -15.65 8.62
C ALA A 208 -0.46 -16.88 7.70
N LYS A 209 0.33 -17.93 7.96
CA LYS A 209 0.25 -19.20 7.22
C LYS A 209 -1.05 -19.95 7.47
N GLU A 210 -1.60 -19.86 8.67
CA GLU A 210 -2.89 -20.46 8.97
C GLU A 210 -4.01 -19.75 8.20
N HIS A 211 -4.00 -18.42 8.17
CA HIS A 211 -4.95 -17.65 7.35
C HIS A 211 -4.79 -17.90 5.85
N GLU A 212 -3.56 -18.05 5.34
CA GLU A 212 -3.31 -18.47 3.95
C GLU A 212 -3.98 -19.83 3.64
N ARG A 213 -3.92 -20.77 4.60
CA ARG A 213 -4.55 -22.08 4.49
C ARG A 213 -6.08 -21.97 4.51
N GLU A 214 -6.64 -21.20 5.42
CA GLU A 214 -8.08 -20.93 5.51
C GLU A 214 -8.61 -20.30 4.22
N ASP A 215 -7.89 -19.32 3.66
CA ASP A 215 -8.21 -18.67 2.38
C ASP A 215 -8.17 -19.67 1.21
N ALA A 216 -7.18 -20.57 1.19
CA ALA A 216 -7.08 -21.62 0.17
C ALA A 216 -8.24 -22.62 0.25
N GLU A 217 -8.59 -23.08 1.46
CA GLU A 217 -9.72 -23.99 1.70
C GLU A 217 -11.05 -23.33 1.32
N PHE A 218 -11.25 -22.05 1.66
CA PHE A 218 -12.43 -21.29 1.26
C PHE A 218 -12.52 -21.10 -0.26
N ASN A 219 -11.40 -20.80 -0.93
CA ASN A 219 -11.35 -20.71 -2.38
C ASN A 219 -11.72 -22.05 -3.05
N GLU A 220 -11.26 -23.18 -2.50
CA GLU A 220 -11.65 -24.51 -2.97
C GLU A 220 -13.15 -24.75 -2.82
N LEU A 221 -13.73 -24.39 -1.67
CA LEU A 221 -15.17 -24.47 -1.42
C LEU A 221 -15.97 -23.65 -2.44
N ILE A 222 -15.57 -22.41 -2.71
CA ILE A 222 -16.21 -21.55 -3.71
C ILE A 222 -16.09 -22.13 -5.12
N ASN A 223 -14.95 -22.73 -5.47
CA ASN A 223 -14.79 -23.39 -6.77
C ASN A 223 -15.68 -24.63 -6.89
N LYS A 224 -15.82 -25.41 -5.82
CA LYS A 224 -16.73 -26.57 -5.78
C LYS A 224 -18.19 -26.13 -5.91
N ARG A 225 -18.58 -25.05 -5.23
CA ARG A 225 -19.90 -24.41 -5.38
C ARG A 225 -20.16 -24.00 -6.82
N LYS A 226 -19.23 -23.28 -7.45
CA LYS A 226 -19.36 -22.85 -8.86
C LYS A 226 -19.52 -24.05 -9.80
N ALA A 227 -18.76 -25.12 -9.58
CA ALA A 227 -18.87 -26.35 -10.38
C ALA A 227 -20.24 -27.03 -10.20
N PHE A 228 -20.74 -27.10 -8.96
CA PHE A 228 -22.07 -27.60 -8.65
C PHE A 228 -23.17 -26.76 -9.34
N GLU A 229 -23.17 -25.44 -9.12
CA GLU A 229 -24.16 -24.53 -9.66
C GLU A 229 -24.16 -24.54 -11.18
N LYS A 230 -22.99 -24.63 -11.82
CA LYS A 230 -22.88 -24.76 -13.27
C LYS A 230 -23.72 -25.93 -13.80
N VAL A 231 -23.61 -27.12 -13.21
CA VAL A 231 -24.40 -28.30 -13.62
C VAL A 231 -25.89 -28.08 -13.37
N VAL A 232 -26.26 -27.46 -12.24
CA VAL A 232 -27.65 -27.15 -11.91
C VAL A 232 -28.26 -26.16 -12.92
N TYR A 233 -27.53 -25.11 -13.28
CA TYR A 233 -27.95 -24.12 -14.28
C TYR A 233 -28.04 -24.70 -15.69
N GLU A 234 -27.11 -25.57 -16.11
CA GLU A 234 -27.19 -26.25 -17.41
C GLU A 234 -28.50 -27.03 -17.55
N LYS A 235 -28.89 -27.78 -16.51
CA LYS A 235 -30.17 -28.50 -16.50
C LYS A 235 -31.38 -27.58 -16.40
N LYS A 236 -31.28 -26.49 -15.63
CA LYS A 236 -32.31 -25.45 -15.56
C LYS A 236 -32.65 -24.93 -16.96
N TRP A 237 -31.64 -24.51 -17.71
CA TRP A 237 -31.84 -23.99 -19.08
C TRP A 237 -32.45 -25.04 -20.00
N HIS A 238 -31.96 -26.29 -19.94
CA HIS A 238 -32.55 -27.39 -20.72
C HIS A 238 -34.05 -27.60 -20.42
N ILE A 239 -34.45 -27.53 -19.15
CA ILE A 239 -35.85 -27.64 -18.74
C ILE A 239 -36.66 -26.44 -19.22
N GLU A 240 -36.14 -25.22 -19.07
CA GLU A 240 -36.80 -23.98 -19.50
C GLU A 240 -37.06 -23.94 -21.01
N ASP A 241 -36.16 -24.51 -21.81
CA ASP A 241 -36.26 -24.53 -23.26
C ASP A 241 -37.20 -25.63 -23.78
N ASN A 242 -37.25 -26.81 -23.13
CA ASN A 242 -37.97 -27.97 -23.66
C ASN A 242 -39.34 -28.21 -23.00
N SER A 243 -39.37 -28.37 -21.68
CA SER A 243 -40.58 -28.85 -20.98
C SER A 243 -41.30 -27.77 -20.18
N LYS A 244 -40.56 -26.76 -19.68
CA LYS A 244 -41.02 -25.74 -18.72
C LYS A 244 -41.71 -26.36 -17.50
N ASN A 245 -41.30 -27.56 -17.11
CA ASN A 245 -41.92 -28.30 -16.03
C ASN A 245 -41.70 -27.56 -14.69
N LYS A 246 -42.79 -27.13 -14.05
CA LYS A 246 -42.75 -26.34 -12.81
C LYS A 246 -42.10 -27.11 -11.65
N THR A 247 -42.41 -28.40 -11.50
CA THR A 247 -41.83 -29.26 -10.46
C THR A 247 -40.33 -29.41 -10.64
N ALA A 248 -39.85 -29.58 -11.88
CA ALA A 248 -38.43 -29.66 -12.18
C ALA A 248 -37.69 -28.33 -11.85
N LEU A 249 -38.33 -27.18 -12.12
CA LEU A 249 -37.79 -25.86 -11.77
C LEU A 249 -37.78 -25.61 -10.25
N GLU A 250 -38.77 -26.13 -9.50
CA GLU A 250 -38.76 -26.10 -8.03
C GLU A 250 -37.63 -26.95 -7.44
N ILE A 251 -37.34 -28.11 -8.04
CA ILE A 251 -36.19 -28.95 -7.67
C ILE A 251 -34.90 -28.16 -7.90
N VAL A 252 -34.70 -27.60 -9.10
CA VAL A 252 -33.53 -26.76 -9.41
C VAL A 252 -33.37 -25.64 -8.38
N LYS A 253 -34.44 -24.89 -8.11
CA LYS A 253 -34.42 -23.78 -7.14
C LYS A 253 -33.97 -24.25 -5.76
N ARG A 254 -34.51 -25.37 -5.26
CA ARG A 254 -34.12 -25.93 -3.95
C ARG A 254 -32.62 -26.20 -3.85
N TYR A 255 -31.99 -26.69 -4.91
CA TYR A 255 -30.56 -26.99 -4.92
C TYR A 255 -29.69 -25.72 -5.05
N LEU A 256 -30.15 -24.69 -5.76
CA LEU A 256 -29.50 -23.37 -5.78
C LEU A 256 -29.62 -22.68 -4.41
N ASP A 257 -30.81 -22.68 -3.80
CA ASP A 257 -31.04 -22.13 -2.45
C ASP A 257 -30.20 -22.89 -1.39
N TRP A 258 -29.89 -24.17 -1.64
CA TRP A 258 -28.97 -24.94 -0.80
C TRP A 258 -27.51 -24.52 -1.01
N SER A 259 -27.06 -24.33 -2.26
CA SER A 259 -25.67 -23.93 -2.54
C SER A 259 -25.31 -22.55 -2.01
N ASP A 260 -26.31 -21.66 -1.83
CA ASP A 260 -26.16 -20.35 -1.19
C ASP A 260 -25.71 -20.42 0.27
N LYS A 261 -26.01 -21.52 0.98
CA LYS A 261 -25.73 -21.65 2.42
C LYS A 261 -24.29 -22.01 2.75
N LEU A 262 -23.50 -22.43 1.75
CA LEU A 262 -22.10 -22.87 1.88
C LEU A 262 -21.91 -23.98 2.95
N PRO A 263 -21.93 -25.27 2.57
CA PRO A 263 -21.72 -26.35 3.53
C PRO A 263 -20.31 -26.30 4.13
N SER A 264 -20.18 -26.74 5.38
CA SER A 264 -18.89 -26.81 6.08
C SER A 264 -17.99 -27.96 5.58
N ASP A 265 -18.57 -29.03 5.03
CA ASP A 265 -17.84 -30.12 4.37
C ASP A 265 -17.98 -29.99 2.85
N ILE A 266 -16.86 -29.73 2.17
CA ILE A 266 -16.78 -29.60 0.71
C ILE A 266 -17.31 -30.84 -0.03
N LYS A 267 -17.28 -32.03 0.59
CA LYS A 267 -17.80 -33.27 0.01
C LYS A 267 -19.31 -33.32 -0.06
N GLU A 268 -20.03 -32.42 0.63
CA GLU A 268 -21.48 -32.34 0.52
C GLU A 268 -21.92 -31.92 -0.88
N TYR A 269 -21.13 -31.11 -1.60
CA TYR A 269 -21.41 -30.76 -2.98
C TYR A 269 -21.50 -32.00 -3.89
N ASP A 270 -20.63 -33.00 -3.70
CA ASP A 270 -20.67 -34.23 -4.50
C ASP A 270 -21.91 -35.07 -4.19
N LYS A 271 -22.31 -35.14 -2.91
CA LYS A 271 -23.50 -35.87 -2.45
C LYS A 271 -24.78 -35.23 -2.96
N GLU A 272 -24.93 -33.92 -2.79
CA GLU A 272 -26.11 -33.20 -3.26
C GLU A 272 -26.16 -33.13 -4.78
N LEU A 273 -25.02 -33.12 -5.49
CA LEU A 273 -25.02 -33.22 -6.95
C LEU A 273 -25.56 -34.57 -7.43
N ALA A 274 -25.16 -35.67 -6.79
CA ALA A 274 -25.67 -37.00 -7.11
C ALA A 274 -27.18 -37.09 -6.87
N LYS A 275 -27.65 -36.51 -5.77
CA LYS A 275 -29.08 -36.45 -5.42
C LYS A 275 -29.87 -35.58 -6.38
N PHE A 276 -29.38 -34.39 -6.73
CA PHE A 276 -29.95 -33.52 -7.76
C PHE A 276 -30.08 -34.25 -9.10
N ASN A 277 -29.01 -34.94 -9.52
CA ASN A 277 -29.02 -35.70 -10.76
C ASN A 277 -30.08 -36.79 -10.79
N LYS A 278 -30.33 -37.46 -9.66
CA LYS A 278 -31.40 -38.46 -9.51
C LYS A 278 -32.78 -37.82 -9.51
N ASP A 279 -32.98 -36.77 -8.72
CA ASP A 279 -34.26 -36.07 -8.57
C ASP A 279 -34.75 -35.47 -9.90
N ILE A 280 -33.82 -35.01 -10.74
CA ILE A 280 -34.15 -34.33 -11.99
C ILE A 280 -34.23 -35.29 -13.20
N ALA A 281 -33.79 -36.55 -13.05
CA ALA A 281 -33.63 -37.49 -14.16
C ALA A 281 -34.93 -37.79 -14.92
N GLU A 282 -36.08 -37.76 -14.23
CA GLU A 282 -37.39 -38.01 -14.84
C GLU A 282 -37.97 -36.79 -15.59
N TYR A 283 -37.29 -35.64 -15.52
CA TYR A 283 -37.72 -34.36 -16.09
C TYR A 283 -36.80 -33.82 -17.21
N LEU A 284 -35.70 -34.53 -17.48
CA LEU A 284 -34.79 -34.30 -18.61
C LEU A 284 -35.24 -35.14 -19.81
#